data_AF-A0A6M2ADT4-F1
#
_entry.id   AF-A0A6M2ADT4-F1
#
_cell.length_a   1.000
_cell.length_b   1.000
_cell.length_c   1.000
_cell.angle_alpha   90.00
_cell.angle_beta   90.00
_cell.angle_gamma   90.00
#
_symmetry.space_group_name_H-M   'P 1'
#
loop_
_entity.id
_entity.type
_entity.pdbx_description
1 polymer ?
#
loop_
_entity_poly.entity_id
_entity_poly.type
_entity_poly.pdbx_seq_one_letter_code
_entity_poly.pdbx_strand_id
1 'polypeptide(L)'
;MKKNNLLNKALLIVASVLFTSAAFAIPPDPCAPKDVCCDEPAPGPFAFSYPKDVGLACPRDFYVHGEFLWMKGSEEGLEFGLDNDDTSDGGLIFPLHPGKIKGFSRDSDEWDWRPGFRAGFGFNTMNDFWNISIDWTYIRIKSTIDVNNGGLGNLRALWLPPSGTLGQIAQTSAKWSGDYNTMDIMIGKPYHVSRYFTSNPMFGIRAGWIDQDYLIRYFENQIERDVWLKNDYWGAGLRGYYEAQFIIGSGFLIWGKAAFSLLFGKFDISQQSEAINTTRGYQYYFRVQNRRQLLHSSTKC
;
A
#
# COMPACT_ATOMS: atom_id res chain seq x y z
N MET A 1 -18.63 14.48 -7.07
CA MET A 1 -17.51 14.79 -8.00
C MET A 1 -16.88 13.47 -8.45
N LYS A 2 -16.79 13.21 -9.76
CA LYS A 2 -16.26 11.96 -10.34
C LYS A 2 -14.72 11.89 -10.19
N LYS A 3 -14.21 11.46 -9.02
CA LYS A 3 -12.76 11.31 -8.73
C LYS A 3 -12.05 10.36 -9.72
N ASN A 4 -12.73 9.31 -10.19
CA ASN A 4 -12.11 8.27 -11.04
C ASN A 4 -11.61 8.79 -12.40
N ASN A 5 -12.08 9.97 -12.85
CA ASN A 5 -11.60 10.55 -14.12
C ASN A 5 -10.28 11.31 -13.98
N LEU A 6 -9.87 11.72 -12.78
CA LEU A 6 -8.68 12.56 -12.62
C LEU A 6 -7.41 11.72 -12.54
N LEU A 7 -7.48 10.57 -11.84
CA LEU A 7 -6.36 9.62 -11.76
C LEU A 7 -6.06 8.96 -13.11
N ASN A 8 -7.10 8.51 -13.83
CA ASN A 8 -6.93 7.92 -15.17
C ASN A 8 -6.37 8.93 -16.18
N LYS A 9 -6.74 10.22 -16.08
CA LYS A 9 -6.16 11.28 -16.92
C LYS A 9 -4.70 11.56 -16.56
N ALA A 10 -4.37 11.60 -15.26
CA ALA A 10 -2.99 11.78 -14.82
C ALA A 10 -2.09 10.62 -15.28
N LEU A 11 -2.57 9.37 -15.18
CA LEU A 11 -1.85 8.18 -15.64
C LEU A 11 -1.62 8.19 -17.15
N LEU A 12 -2.62 8.56 -17.95
CA LEU A 12 -2.48 8.68 -19.40
C LEU A 12 -1.50 9.79 -19.79
N ILE A 13 -1.47 10.91 -19.07
CA ILE A 13 -0.52 12.00 -19.31
C ILE A 13 0.90 11.53 -18.99
N VAL A 14 1.14 10.93 -17.83
CA VAL A 14 2.46 10.41 -17.43
C VAL A 14 2.95 9.34 -18.42
N ALA A 15 2.08 8.41 -18.82
CA ALA A 15 2.42 7.41 -19.84
C ALA A 15 2.78 8.07 -21.18
N SER A 16 2.00 9.06 -21.64
CA SER A 16 2.29 9.76 -22.90
C SER A 16 3.61 10.53 -22.86
N VAL A 17 3.95 11.17 -21.73
CA VAL A 17 5.23 11.87 -21.55
C VAL A 17 6.39 10.89 -21.61
N LEU A 18 6.29 9.73 -20.92
CA LEU A 18 7.33 8.69 -20.94
C LEU A 18 7.55 8.12 -22.35
N PHE A 19 6.49 7.85 -23.11
CA PHE A 19 6.61 7.39 -24.50
C PHE A 19 7.21 8.45 -25.44
N THR A 20 6.88 9.73 -25.24
CA THR A 20 7.50 10.80 -26.04
C THR A 20 8.98 11.01 -25.70
N SER A 21 9.39 10.88 -24.43
CA SER A 21 10.81 11.00 -24.07
C SER A 21 11.69 9.89 -24.64
N ALA A 22 11.16 8.67 -24.82
CA ALA A 22 11.91 7.56 -25.43
C ALA A 22 12.08 7.73 -26.96
N ALA A 23 11.11 8.37 -27.63
CA ALA A 23 11.15 8.62 -29.08
C ALA A 23 12.10 9.77 -29.47
N PHE A 24 12.47 10.65 -28.52
CA PHE A 24 13.45 11.72 -28.71
C PHE A 24 14.79 11.43 -28.02
N ALA A 25 15.18 10.17 -27.88
CA ALA A 25 16.59 9.83 -27.76
C ALA A 25 17.25 10.21 -29.10
N ILE A 26 17.62 11.50 -29.24
CA ILE A 26 18.31 12.06 -30.39
C ILE A 26 19.53 11.16 -30.65
N PRO A 27 19.60 10.47 -31.80
CA PRO A 27 20.79 9.71 -32.13
C PRO A 27 21.96 10.69 -32.13
N PRO A 28 23.09 10.36 -31.48
CA PRO A 28 24.24 11.24 -31.45
C PRO A 28 24.63 11.60 -32.89
N ASP A 29 24.81 12.89 -33.16
CA ASP A 29 25.23 13.36 -34.48
C ASP A 29 26.50 12.61 -34.90
N PRO A 30 26.57 12.08 -36.14
CA PRO A 30 27.70 11.29 -36.61
C PRO A 30 29.02 12.07 -36.67
N CYS A 31 28.97 13.38 -36.42
CA CYS A 31 30.10 14.30 -36.46
C CYS A 31 30.36 15.01 -35.11
N ALA A 32 29.65 14.65 -34.03
CA ALA A 32 29.98 15.17 -32.71
C ALA A 32 31.41 14.69 -32.35
N PRO A 33 32.34 15.58 -31.98
CA PRO A 33 33.70 15.18 -31.63
C PRO A 33 33.64 14.10 -30.56
N LYS A 34 34.25 12.94 -30.87
CA LYS A 34 34.64 11.96 -29.85
C LYS A 34 35.51 12.69 -28.83
N ASP A 35 35.26 12.41 -27.55
CA ASP A 35 36.12 12.73 -26.43
C ASP A 35 36.20 14.21 -26.02
N VAL A 36 35.04 14.75 -25.61
CA VAL A 36 35.02 15.71 -24.51
C VAL A 36 34.18 15.08 -23.40
N CYS A 37 34.66 15.17 -22.16
CA CYS A 37 33.98 14.79 -20.92
C CYS A 37 34.26 13.38 -20.38
N CYS A 38 35.51 13.12 -20.02
CA CYS A 38 35.88 12.53 -18.73
C CYS A 38 37.36 12.85 -18.52
N ASP A 39 37.68 14.11 -18.20
CA ASP A 39 39.00 14.39 -17.63
C ASP A 39 39.17 13.45 -16.44
N GLU A 40 40.31 12.76 -16.36
CA GLU A 40 40.66 11.95 -15.19
C GLU A 40 40.43 12.83 -13.95
N PRO A 41 39.60 12.39 -12.98
CA PRO A 41 39.31 13.20 -11.83
C PRO A 41 40.64 13.51 -11.14
N ALA A 42 41.00 14.80 -11.07
CA ALA A 42 42.22 15.22 -10.41
C ALA A 42 42.25 14.60 -9.00
N PRO A 43 43.35 13.97 -8.57
CA PRO A 43 43.43 13.32 -7.28
C PRO A 43 43.25 14.36 -6.16
N GLY A 44 42.00 14.51 -5.71
CA GLY A 44 41.63 15.42 -4.65
C GLY A 44 41.93 14.79 -3.28
N PRO A 45 42.24 15.59 -2.26
CA PRO A 45 42.52 15.13 -0.90
C PRO A 45 41.23 14.70 -0.16
N PHE A 46 40.37 13.91 -0.81
CA PHE A 46 39.16 13.37 -0.20
C PHE A 46 39.53 12.15 0.63
N ALA A 47 39.86 12.38 1.89
CA ALA A 47 40.36 11.38 2.84
C ALA A 47 39.41 10.19 3.13
N PHE A 48 38.18 10.17 2.60
CA PHE A 48 37.18 9.14 2.92
C PHE A 48 36.29 8.66 1.77
N SER A 49 36.53 9.08 0.52
CA SER A 49 35.89 8.47 -0.64
C SER A 49 36.96 7.84 -1.48
N TYR A 50 37.11 6.51 -1.45
CA TYR A 50 37.93 5.83 -2.44
C TYR A 50 37.37 6.21 -3.81
N PRO A 51 38.08 7.01 -4.63
CA PRO A 51 37.73 7.19 -6.02
C PRO A 51 38.25 5.94 -6.70
N LYS A 52 37.58 4.81 -6.49
CA LYS A 52 37.89 3.65 -7.32
C LYS A 52 37.24 3.94 -8.66
N ASP A 53 38.00 4.61 -9.51
CA ASP A 53 37.79 4.79 -10.94
C ASP A 53 37.68 3.42 -11.62
N VAL A 54 36.54 2.76 -11.46
CA VAL A 54 36.10 1.72 -12.39
C VAL A 54 35.36 2.45 -13.50
N GLY A 55 36.13 3.04 -14.43
CA GLY A 55 35.66 3.47 -15.76
C GLY A 55 34.26 4.07 -15.77
N LEU A 56 34.08 5.17 -15.04
CA LEU A 56 32.81 5.86 -14.90
C LEU A 56 32.42 6.46 -16.26
N ALA A 57 31.70 5.65 -17.04
CA ALA A 57 30.90 6.10 -18.17
C ALA A 57 30.14 7.37 -17.75
N CYS A 58 30.13 8.39 -18.62
CA CYS A 58 29.39 9.64 -18.40
C CYS A 58 27.95 9.29 -18.01
N PRO A 59 27.54 9.37 -16.72
CA PRO A 59 26.27 8.82 -16.32
C PRO A 59 25.22 9.87 -16.66
N ARG A 60 24.78 9.84 -17.92
CA ARG A 60 23.48 10.36 -18.35
C ARG A 60 22.45 9.23 -18.32
N ASP A 61 22.59 8.37 -17.32
CA ASP A 61 21.86 7.13 -17.22
C ASP A 61 20.58 7.43 -16.44
N PHE A 62 19.55 7.78 -17.20
CA PHE A 62 18.19 7.55 -16.73
C PHE A 62 17.97 6.04 -16.70
N TYR A 63 17.27 5.56 -15.68
CA TYR A 63 16.85 4.17 -15.59
C TYR A 63 15.34 4.11 -15.37
N VAL A 64 14.73 3.10 -15.97
CA VAL A 64 13.34 2.73 -15.73
C VAL A 64 13.32 1.32 -15.18
N HIS A 65 12.48 1.05 -14.19
CA HIS A 65 12.29 -0.29 -13.66
C HIS A 65 10.83 -0.57 -13.38
N GLY A 66 10.50 -1.86 -13.42
CA GLY A 66 9.20 -2.38 -13.04
C GLY A 66 9.41 -3.53 -12.06
N GLU A 67 8.63 -3.54 -10.98
CA GLU A 67 8.58 -4.62 -10.01
C GLU A 67 7.18 -5.21 -10.01
N PHE A 68 7.08 -6.53 -10.07
CA PHE A 68 5.85 -7.24 -9.74
C PHE A 68 5.84 -7.51 -8.25
N LEU A 69 4.75 -7.15 -7.59
CA LEU A 69 4.58 -7.30 -6.15
C LEU A 69 3.58 -8.41 -5.88
N TRP A 70 3.87 -9.26 -4.90
CA TRP A 70 2.93 -10.25 -4.38
C TRP A 70 2.74 -9.94 -2.91
N MET A 71 1.58 -9.37 -2.55
CA MET A 71 1.37 -8.80 -1.23
C MET A 71 0.09 -9.30 -0.58
N LYS A 72 0.11 -9.37 0.75
CA LYS A 72 -1.00 -9.75 1.61
C LYS A 72 -1.27 -8.58 2.55
N GLY A 73 -2.24 -7.74 2.21
CA GLY A 73 -2.48 -6.47 2.92
C GLY A 73 -3.51 -6.63 4.01
N SER A 74 -3.20 -6.29 5.29
CA SER A 74 -3.97 -6.61 6.52
C SER A 74 -4.64 -5.44 7.17
N GLU A 75 -5.86 -5.66 7.65
CA GLU A 75 -6.62 -4.67 8.39
C GLU A 75 -7.29 -5.32 9.60
N GLU A 76 -7.07 -4.72 10.75
CA GLU A 76 -7.74 -5.08 12.01
C GLU A 76 -9.06 -4.31 12.10
N GLY A 77 -10.05 -4.82 12.84
CA GLY A 77 -11.35 -4.14 12.94
C GLY A 77 -12.28 -4.42 11.77
N LEU A 78 -12.02 -5.45 10.94
CA LEU A 78 -12.91 -5.92 9.88
C LEU A 78 -13.65 -7.21 10.26
N GLU A 79 -13.79 -7.48 11.55
CA GLU A 79 -14.57 -8.59 12.06
C GLU A 79 -16.05 -8.27 11.87
N PHE A 80 -16.79 -9.15 11.20
CA PHE A 80 -18.20 -8.93 10.91
C PHE A 80 -19.13 -9.80 11.74
N GLY A 81 -18.65 -10.96 12.18
CA GLY A 81 -19.46 -11.96 12.85
C GLY A 81 -18.76 -12.59 14.03
N LEU A 82 -19.51 -12.92 15.06
CA LEU A 82 -19.10 -13.91 16.06
C LEU A 82 -19.90 -15.18 15.82
N ASP A 83 -19.20 -16.27 15.58
CA ASP A 83 -19.76 -17.61 15.44
C ASP A 83 -19.78 -18.27 16.83
N ASN A 84 -20.97 -18.51 17.37
CA ASN A 84 -21.14 -19.14 18.69
C ASN A 84 -21.70 -20.55 18.52
N ASP A 85 -20.94 -21.54 19.01
CA ASP A 85 -21.28 -22.97 18.92
C ASP A 85 -22.32 -23.42 19.98
N ASP A 86 -22.82 -22.48 20.80
CA ASP A 86 -23.76 -22.82 21.89
C ASP A 86 -25.12 -23.29 21.34
N THR A 87 -25.40 -24.57 21.57
CA THR A 87 -26.64 -25.25 21.20
C THR A 87 -27.78 -24.99 22.20
N SER A 88 -27.54 -24.26 23.29
CA SER A 88 -28.58 -24.01 24.29
C SER A 88 -29.61 -22.98 23.78
N ASP A 89 -30.83 -23.49 23.61
CA ASP A 89 -31.97 -22.86 22.96
C ASP A 89 -32.35 -21.52 23.66
N GLY A 90 -32.00 -20.40 23.02
CA GLY A 90 -32.77 -19.15 23.15
C GLY A 90 -32.30 -18.04 24.10
N GLY A 91 -31.13 -18.12 24.74
CA GLY A 91 -30.68 -17.10 25.71
C GLY A 91 -29.36 -16.40 25.38
N LEU A 92 -29.33 -15.06 25.42
CA LEU A 92 -28.08 -14.28 25.53
C LEU A 92 -27.51 -14.43 26.96
N ILE A 93 -26.97 -15.59 27.29
CA ILE A 93 -26.34 -15.79 28.59
C ILE A 93 -24.89 -15.32 28.47
N PHE A 94 -24.57 -14.19 29.10
CA PHE A 94 -23.18 -13.80 29.33
C PHE A 94 -22.62 -14.59 30.52
N PRO A 95 -21.37 -15.07 30.47
CA PRO A 95 -20.37 -14.86 29.40
C PRO A 95 -20.62 -15.73 28.15
N LEU A 96 -20.22 -15.21 26.99
CA LEU A 96 -20.28 -15.96 25.73
C LEU A 96 -19.37 -17.21 25.84
N HIS A 97 -19.91 -18.37 25.50
CA HIS A 97 -19.16 -19.62 25.32
C HIS A 97 -18.12 -19.46 24.19
N PRO A 98 -17.10 -20.34 24.08
CA PRO A 98 -16.00 -20.16 23.12
C PRO A 98 -16.51 -20.07 21.69
N GLY A 99 -16.62 -18.85 21.18
CA GLY A 99 -16.99 -18.53 19.81
C GLY A 99 -15.78 -18.11 18.98
N LYS A 100 -15.84 -18.33 17.67
CA LYS A 100 -14.80 -17.89 16.73
C LYS A 100 -15.21 -16.56 16.11
N ILE A 101 -14.30 -15.60 16.14
CA ILE A 101 -14.51 -14.33 15.45
C ILE A 101 -14.26 -14.56 13.96
N LYS A 102 -15.21 -14.11 13.13
CA LYS A 102 -15.15 -14.18 11.67
C LYS A 102 -14.89 -12.77 11.13
N GLY A 103 -13.89 -12.65 10.26
CA GLY A 103 -13.44 -11.36 9.75
C GLY A 103 -12.28 -11.49 8.78
N PHE A 104 -11.73 -10.35 8.37
CA PHE A 104 -10.49 -10.28 7.59
C PHE A 104 -9.23 -10.08 8.45
N SER A 105 -9.33 -10.35 9.75
CA SER A 105 -8.22 -10.19 10.71
C SER A 105 -7.21 -11.34 10.61
N ARG A 106 -6.11 -11.23 11.37
CA ARG A 106 -4.91 -12.10 11.27
C ARG A 106 -5.15 -13.61 11.30
N ASP A 107 -6.24 -14.04 11.93
CA ASP A 107 -6.53 -15.46 12.16
C ASP A 107 -7.57 -16.04 11.18
N SER A 108 -7.96 -15.27 10.15
CA SER A 108 -8.78 -15.78 9.05
C SER A 108 -7.91 -16.53 8.05
N ASP A 109 -8.04 -17.86 8.00
CA ASP A 109 -7.24 -18.76 7.15
C ASP A 109 -7.41 -18.53 5.63
N GLU A 110 -8.40 -17.75 5.18
CA GLU A 110 -8.75 -17.62 3.74
C GLU A 110 -8.02 -16.48 3.00
N TRP A 111 -6.87 -16.09 3.50
CA TRP A 111 -6.35 -14.79 3.14
C TRP A 111 -5.30 -14.85 2.03
N ASP A 112 -5.81 -14.62 0.82
CA ASP A 112 -5.11 -14.68 -0.46
C ASP A 112 -4.08 -13.57 -0.66
N TRP A 113 -2.93 -13.97 -1.20
CA TRP A 113 -1.98 -13.04 -1.77
C TRP A 113 -2.54 -12.38 -3.04
N ARG A 114 -2.25 -11.09 -3.22
CA ARG A 114 -2.72 -10.29 -4.35
C ARG A 114 -1.55 -9.70 -5.13
N PRO A 115 -1.65 -9.69 -6.48
CA PRO A 115 -0.66 -9.01 -7.30
C PRO A 115 -0.78 -7.50 -7.14
N GLY A 116 0.37 -6.84 -7.20
CA GLY A 116 0.53 -5.42 -7.41
C GLY A 116 1.69 -5.17 -8.36
N PHE A 117 1.91 -3.91 -8.69
CA PHE A 117 3.08 -3.51 -9.44
C PHE A 117 3.65 -2.21 -8.90
N ARG A 118 4.95 -2.03 -9.12
CA ARG A 118 5.63 -0.76 -8.93
C ARG A 118 6.36 -0.42 -10.21
N ALA A 119 6.21 0.82 -10.66
CA ALA A 119 6.98 1.37 -11.77
C ALA A 119 7.82 2.52 -11.23
N GLY A 120 9.09 2.55 -11.61
CA GLY A 120 10.02 3.56 -11.16
C GLY A 120 10.80 4.17 -12.32
N PHE A 121 11.11 5.44 -12.16
CA PHE A 121 12.01 6.20 -13.02
C PHE A 121 13.06 6.83 -12.14
N GLY A 122 14.33 6.76 -12.54
CA GLY A 122 15.38 7.45 -11.83
C GLY A 122 16.45 8.01 -12.76
N PHE A 123 17.23 8.92 -12.21
CA PHE A 123 18.25 9.67 -12.91
C PHE A 123 19.44 9.91 -11.96
N ASN A 124 20.64 9.65 -12.47
CA ASN A 124 21.89 9.94 -11.78
C ASN A 124 22.49 11.25 -12.32
N THR A 125 22.83 12.18 -11.43
CA THR A 125 23.49 13.43 -11.82
C THR A 125 24.96 13.18 -12.15
N MET A 126 25.43 13.84 -13.21
CA MET A 126 26.85 13.82 -13.60
C MET A 126 27.75 14.45 -12.54
N ASN A 127 27.27 15.51 -11.92
CA ASN A 127 27.98 16.20 -10.86
C ASN A 127 27.59 15.53 -9.53
N ASP A 128 28.55 14.91 -8.86
CA ASP A 128 28.45 14.35 -7.50
C ASP A 128 27.64 13.05 -7.30
N PHE A 129 27.22 12.36 -8.37
CA PHE A 129 26.51 11.07 -8.28
C PHE A 129 25.25 11.08 -7.40
N TRP A 130 24.47 12.15 -7.44
CA TRP A 130 23.16 12.13 -6.81
C TRP A 130 22.21 11.27 -7.62
N ASN A 131 21.50 10.39 -6.93
CA ASN A 131 20.43 9.58 -7.51
C ASN A 131 19.09 10.21 -7.10
N ILE A 132 18.29 10.58 -8.09
CA ILE A 132 16.91 11.01 -7.91
C ILE A 132 16.02 9.91 -8.48
N SER A 133 15.08 9.39 -7.69
CA SER A 133 14.12 8.38 -8.14
C SER A 133 12.68 8.78 -7.83
N ILE A 134 11.77 8.37 -8.70
CA ILE A 134 10.34 8.51 -8.55
C ILE A 134 9.72 7.13 -8.74
N ASP A 135 9.04 6.64 -7.70
CA ASP A 135 8.40 5.32 -7.71
C ASP A 135 6.90 5.45 -7.52
N TRP A 136 6.13 4.84 -8.40
CA TRP A 136 4.68 4.70 -8.26
C TRP A 136 4.34 3.23 -7.99
N THR A 137 3.64 2.97 -6.89
CA THR A 137 3.16 1.63 -6.50
C THR A 137 1.65 1.59 -6.56
N TYR A 138 1.11 0.54 -7.18
CA TYR A 138 -0.32 0.24 -7.20
C TYR A 138 -0.57 -1.21 -6.78
N ILE A 139 -1.49 -1.40 -5.83
CA ILE A 139 -1.91 -2.72 -5.35
C ILE A 139 -3.44 -2.73 -5.27
N ARG A 140 -4.04 -3.78 -5.81
CA ARG A 140 -5.49 -3.99 -5.74
C ARG A 140 -5.82 -5.12 -4.80
N ILE A 141 -6.60 -4.80 -3.77
CA ILE A 141 -7.05 -5.75 -2.76
C ILE A 141 -8.51 -6.07 -3.03
N LYS A 142 -8.83 -7.37 -3.06
CA LYS A 142 -10.20 -7.89 -3.08
C LYS A 142 -10.24 -9.14 -2.24
N SER A 143 -11.23 -9.28 -1.39
CA SER A 143 -11.48 -10.49 -0.63
C SER A 143 -12.97 -10.64 -0.39
N THR A 144 -13.45 -11.87 -0.35
CA THR A 144 -14.85 -12.19 -0.10
C THR A 144 -14.86 -13.45 0.75
N ILE A 145 -15.57 -13.39 1.87
CA ILE A 145 -15.72 -14.48 2.82
C ILE A 145 -17.21 -14.68 3.03
N ASP A 146 -17.64 -15.93 2.93
CA ASP A 146 -19.01 -16.35 3.17
C ASP A 146 -19.02 -17.31 4.35
N VAL A 147 -19.75 -16.96 5.41
CA VAL A 147 -19.92 -17.79 6.60
C VAL A 147 -21.37 -18.20 6.69
N ASN A 148 -21.61 -19.51 6.70
CA ASN A 148 -22.92 -20.09 6.93
C ASN A 148 -22.90 -20.83 8.27
N ASN A 149 -23.91 -20.61 9.10
CA ASN A 149 -24.09 -21.40 10.30
C ASN A 149 -24.76 -22.72 9.91
N GLY A 150 -23.96 -23.70 9.50
CA GLY A 150 -24.43 -25.01 9.03
C GLY A 150 -24.94 -25.94 10.15
N GLY A 151 -25.21 -25.43 11.36
CA GLY A 151 -25.56 -26.23 12.53
C GLY A 151 -26.53 -25.52 13.50
N LEU A 152 -26.57 -26.01 14.75
CA LEU A 152 -27.39 -25.45 15.84
C LEU A 152 -26.81 -24.14 16.42
N GLY A 153 -25.69 -23.67 15.87
CA GLY A 153 -25.00 -22.47 16.34
C GLY A 153 -25.75 -21.19 15.98
N ASN A 154 -25.21 -20.10 16.52
CA ASN A 154 -25.79 -18.77 16.40
C ASN A 154 -24.72 -17.79 15.91
N LEU A 155 -24.92 -17.22 14.71
CA LEU A 155 -24.07 -16.14 14.22
C LEU A 155 -24.58 -14.80 14.78
N ARG A 156 -23.66 -13.93 15.19
CA ARG A 156 -23.97 -12.61 15.74
C ARG A 156 -23.30 -11.52 14.90
N ALA A 157 -24.09 -10.56 14.42
CA ALA A 157 -23.59 -9.40 13.69
C ALA A 157 -22.87 -8.42 14.63
N LEU A 158 -21.70 -7.93 14.20
CA LEU A 158 -20.96 -6.90 14.91
C LEU A 158 -21.29 -5.48 14.44
N TRP A 159 -21.79 -5.33 13.20
CA TRP A 159 -22.01 -4.02 12.56
C TRP A 159 -23.47 -3.61 12.42
N LEU A 160 -24.41 -4.46 12.84
CA LEU A 160 -25.82 -4.07 12.90
C LEU A 160 -26.05 -3.18 14.13
N PRO A 161 -26.82 -2.08 14.01
CA PRO A 161 -27.19 -1.28 15.16
C PRO A 161 -28.01 -2.15 16.14
N PRO A 162 -27.93 -1.91 17.44
CA PRO A 162 -28.71 -2.65 18.42
C PRO A 162 -30.20 -2.43 18.15
N SER A 163 -30.88 -3.46 17.64
CA SER A 163 -32.34 -3.53 17.58
C SER A 163 -32.84 -4.49 18.65
N GLY A 164 -33.92 -4.12 19.35
CA GLY A 164 -34.43 -4.86 20.53
C GLY A 164 -34.86 -6.31 20.28
N THR A 165 -34.86 -6.77 19.03
CA THR A 165 -34.99 -8.16 18.61
C THR A 165 -34.11 -8.36 17.38
N LEU A 166 -32.84 -8.74 17.58
CA LEU A 166 -32.04 -9.30 16.50
C LEU A 166 -32.45 -10.77 16.34
N GLY A 167 -33.08 -11.08 15.21
CA GLY A 167 -33.34 -12.45 14.81
C GLY A 167 -32.05 -13.22 14.58
N GLN A 168 -32.16 -14.55 14.52
CA GLN A 168 -31.04 -15.42 14.24
C GLN A 168 -30.50 -15.13 12.84
N ILE A 169 -29.21 -14.83 12.76
CA ILE A 169 -28.50 -14.64 11.49
C ILE A 169 -28.04 -16.02 11.04
N ALA A 170 -28.60 -16.49 9.92
CA ALA A 170 -28.27 -17.82 9.40
C ALA A 170 -26.96 -17.79 8.60
N GLN A 171 -26.77 -16.73 7.82
CA GLN A 171 -25.63 -16.56 6.92
C GLN A 171 -25.13 -15.12 6.98
N THR A 172 -23.82 -14.95 6.84
CA THR A 172 -23.22 -13.62 6.63
C THR A 172 -22.17 -13.70 5.54
N SER A 173 -22.21 -12.75 4.63
CA SER A 173 -21.21 -12.54 3.59
C SER A 173 -20.51 -11.22 3.86
N ALA A 174 -19.20 -11.19 3.70
CA ALA A 174 -18.44 -9.96 3.79
C ALA A 174 -17.51 -9.84 2.59
N LYS A 175 -17.43 -8.65 2.03
CA LYS A 175 -16.61 -8.34 0.87
C LYS A 175 -15.80 -7.09 1.15
N TRP A 176 -14.49 -7.24 1.12
CA TRP A 176 -13.53 -6.15 1.27
C TRP A 176 -12.83 -5.90 -0.06
N SER A 177 -12.80 -4.65 -0.49
CA SER A 177 -12.00 -4.23 -1.64
C SER A 177 -11.28 -2.93 -1.33
N GLY A 178 -10.03 -2.83 -1.78
CA GLY A 178 -9.24 -1.62 -1.61
C GLY A 178 -8.30 -1.38 -2.79
N ASP A 179 -8.08 -0.12 -3.11
CA ASP A 179 -7.06 0.32 -4.05
C ASP A 179 -6.00 1.10 -3.28
N TYR A 180 -4.77 0.58 -3.27
CA TYR A 180 -3.61 1.19 -2.61
C TYR A 180 -2.71 1.82 -3.67
N ASN A 181 -2.48 3.12 -3.56
CA ASN A 181 -1.60 3.89 -4.43
C ASN A 181 -0.58 4.65 -3.60
N THR A 182 0.70 4.56 -3.94
CA THR A 182 1.73 5.46 -3.38
C THR A 182 2.63 6.02 -4.45
N MET A 183 3.07 7.25 -4.24
CA MET A 183 4.08 7.92 -5.04
C MET A 183 5.22 8.34 -4.12
N ASP A 184 6.42 7.87 -4.42
CA ASP A 184 7.64 8.21 -3.69
C ASP A 184 8.53 9.06 -4.58
N ILE A 185 9.10 10.13 -4.02
CA ILE A 185 10.16 10.92 -4.67
C ILE A 185 11.33 10.92 -3.72
N MET A 186 12.45 10.34 -4.14
CA MET A 186 13.62 10.11 -3.32
C MET A 186 14.85 10.75 -3.95
N ILE A 187 15.73 11.27 -3.10
CA ILE A 187 17.06 11.74 -3.47
C ILE A 187 18.08 11.11 -2.52
N GLY A 188 19.19 10.63 -3.06
CA GLY A 188 20.26 10.09 -2.24
C GLY A 188 21.58 10.06 -2.96
N LYS A 189 22.62 9.68 -2.22
CA LYS A 189 23.98 9.59 -2.74
C LYS A 189 24.65 8.35 -2.16
N PRO A 190 25.22 7.47 -2.99
CA PRO A 190 25.99 6.33 -2.50
C PRO A 190 27.33 6.81 -1.91
N TYR A 191 27.73 6.20 -0.81
CA TYR A 191 28.99 6.43 -0.11
C TYR A 191 29.74 5.11 0.07
N HIS A 192 31.01 5.08 -0.32
CA HIS A 192 31.90 3.97 -0.03
C HIS A 192 32.52 4.16 1.35
N VAL A 193 31.95 3.50 2.35
CA VAL A 193 32.47 3.52 3.73
C VAL A 193 33.75 2.68 3.84
N SER A 194 33.87 1.61 3.03
CA SER A 194 35.10 0.83 2.88
C SER A 194 35.21 0.25 1.47
N ARG A 195 36.34 -0.40 1.15
CA ARG A 195 36.52 -1.13 -0.12
C ARG A 195 35.46 -2.22 -0.36
N TYR A 196 34.87 -2.74 0.70
CA TYR A 196 33.93 -3.85 0.67
C TYR A 196 32.51 -3.43 1.04
N PHE A 197 32.28 -2.19 1.49
CA PHE A 197 30.99 -1.75 1.99
C PHE A 197 30.57 -0.43 1.36
N THR A 198 29.44 -0.49 0.66
CA THR A 198 28.79 0.67 0.03
C THR A 198 27.46 0.92 0.72
N SER A 199 27.27 2.16 1.13
CA SER A 199 26.10 2.64 1.87
C SER A 199 25.39 3.70 1.04
N ASN A 200 24.13 3.49 0.70
CA ASN A 200 23.33 4.41 -0.12
C ASN A 200 22.10 4.89 0.69
N PRO A 201 22.27 5.90 1.55
CA PRO A 201 21.14 6.57 2.19
C PRO A 201 20.39 7.44 1.18
N MET A 202 19.06 7.36 1.20
CA MET A 202 18.16 8.20 0.42
C MET A 202 17.08 8.78 1.32
N PHE A 203 16.69 10.01 1.05
CA PHE A 203 15.63 10.73 1.76
C PHE A 203 14.66 11.30 0.75
N GLY A 204 13.40 11.46 1.15
CA GLY A 204 12.39 11.90 0.21
C GLY A 204 11.04 12.14 0.84
N ILE A 205 10.07 12.28 -0.05
CA ILE A 205 8.67 12.43 0.29
C ILE A 205 7.87 11.27 -0.28
N ARG A 206 6.85 10.86 0.46
CA ARG A 206 5.87 9.85 0.05
C ARG A 206 4.48 10.46 0.12
N ALA A 207 3.71 10.30 -0.94
CA ALA A 207 2.28 10.52 -0.94
C ALA A 207 1.57 9.17 -1.10
N GLY A 208 0.43 9.01 -0.43
CA GLY A 208 -0.36 7.79 -0.48
C GLY A 208 -1.85 8.07 -0.52
N TRP A 209 -2.57 7.24 -1.27
CA TRP A 209 -4.02 7.20 -1.35
C TRP A 209 -4.48 5.76 -1.16
N ILE A 210 -5.47 5.57 -0.30
CA ILE A 210 -6.05 4.27 -0.04
C ILE A 210 -7.56 4.45 -0.09
N ASP A 211 -8.21 3.87 -1.08
CA ASP A 211 -9.66 3.88 -1.20
C ASP A 211 -10.16 2.48 -0.82
N GLN A 212 -10.93 2.36 0.25
CA GLN A 212 -11.45 1.08 0.76
C GLN A 212 -12.97 1.08 0.77
N ASP A 213 -13.53 -0.01 0.24
CA ASP A 213 -14.95 -0.34 0.29
C ASP A 213 -15.11 -1.66 1.03
N TYR A 214 -15.96 -1.68 2.05
CA TYR A 214 -16.29 -2.85 2.82
C TYR A 214 -17.80 -3.04 2.87
N LEU A 215 -18.28 -4.17 2.37
CA LEU A 215 -19.69 -4.54 2.32
C LEU A 215 -19.92 -5.77 3.17
N ILE A 216 -20.88 -5.71 4.08
CA ILE A 216 -21.31 -6.84 4.89
C ILE A 216 -22.79 -7.07 4.63
N ARG A 217 -23.17 -8.33 4.40
CA ARG A 217 -24.54 -8.76 4.16
C ARG A 217 -24.92 -9.77 5.22
N TYR A 218 -25.90 -9.42 6.03
CA TYR A 218 -26.47 -10.32 7.02
C TYR A 218 -27.80 -10.88 6.51
N PHE A 219 -27.98 -12.20 6.62
CA PHE A 219 -29.24 -12.86 6.27
C PHE A 219 -29.97 -13.25 7.55
N GLU A 220 -30.98 -12.46 7.91
CA GLU A 220 -31.83 -12.67 9.08
C GLU A 220 -33.21 -13.13 8.61
N ASN A 221 -33.60 -14.38 8.91
CA ASN A 221 -34.89 -14.93 8.49
C ASN A 221 -35.21 -14.74 6.99
N GLN A 222 -34.22 -14.94 6.11
CA GLN A 222 -34.31 -14.72 4.65
C GLN A 222 -34.42 -13.24 4.21
N ILE A 223 -34.29 -12.29 5.12
CA ILE A 223 -34.19 -10.87 4.82
C ILE A 223 -32.71 -10.49 4.79
N GLU A 224 -32.26 -9.96 3.65
CA GLU A 224 -30.91 -9.43 3.47
C GLU A 224 -30.82 -8.04 4.12
N ARG A 225 -29.76 -7.81 4.90
CA ARG A 225 -29.42 -6.51 5.48
C ARG A 225 -27.99 -6.15 5.12
N ASP A 226 -27.85 -5.03 4.42
CA ASP A 226 -26.56 -4.54 3.98
C ASP A 226 -26.00 -3.47 4.91
N VAL A 227 -24.71 -3.60 5.23
CA VAL A 227 -23.91 -2.56 5.85
C VAL A 227 -22.75 -2.23 4.92
N TRP A 228 -22.75 -0.97 4.48
CA TRP A 228 -21.73 -0.40 3.60
C TRP A 228 -20.81 0.50 4.41
N LEU A 229 -19.53 0.21 4.38
CA LEU A 229 -18.49 1.04 4.96
C LEU A 229 -17.53 1.47 3.85
N LYS A 230 -17.19 2.75 3.84
CA LYS A 230 -16.18 3.30 2.95
C LYS A 230 -15.16 4.07 3.77
N ASN A 231 -13.89 3.85 3.47
CA ASN A 231 -12.78 4.56 4.09
C ASN A 231 -11.86 5.09 2.99
N ASP A 232 -11.90 6.39 2.76
CA ASP A 232 -11.00 7.08 1.85
C ASP A 232 -9.86 7.71 2.67
N TYR A 233 -8.63 7.27 2.46
CA TYR A 233 -7.44 7.84 3.06
C TYR A 233 -6.59 8.56 2.02
N TRP A 234 -6.05 9.72 2.41
CA TRP A 234 -4.93 10.32 1.71
C TRP A 234 -3.92 10.87 2.71
N GLY A 235 -2.64 10.82 2.35
CA GLY A 235 -1.60 11.37 3.19
C GLY A 235 -0.32 11.68 2.43
N ALA A 236 0.52 12.50 3.05
CA ALA A 236 1.85 12.80 2.57
C ALA A 236 2.80 12.91 3.76
N GLY A 237 4.08 12.65 3.52
CA GLY A 237 5.07 12.76 4.58
C GLY A 237 6.48 12.39 4.13
N LEU A 238 7.36 12.25 5.11
CA LEU A 238 8.78 12.00 4.89
C LEU A 238 9.05 10.51 4.73
N ARG A 239 10.00 10.18 3.88
CA ARG A 239 10.47 8.82 3.63
C ARG A 239 11.99 8.76 3.73
N GLY A 240 12.48 7.78 4.48
CA GLY A 240 13.88 7.39 4.51
C GLY A 240 14.03 6.02 3.84
N TYR A 241 15.10 5.85 3.09
CA TYR A 241 15.47 4.58 2.49
C TYR A 241 16.97 4.40 2.67
N TYR A 242 17.40 3.18 2.93
CA TYR A 242 18.78 2.86 3.15
C TYR A 242 19.11 1.55 2.44
N GLU A 243 20.12 1.59 1.60
CA GLU A 243 20.65 0.40 0.95
C GLU A 243 22.10 0.18 1.35
N ALA A 244 22.39 -1.03 1.80
CA ALA A 244 23.71 -1.47 2.23
C ALA A 244 24.15 -2.63 1.34
N GLN A 245 25.37 -2.55 0.81
CA GLN A 245 25.96 -3.57 -0.04
C GLN A 245 27.33 -3.95 0.51
N PHE A 246 27.54 -5.24 0.78
CA PHE A 246 28.77 -5.81 1.32
C PHE A 246 29.37 -6.83 0.35
N ILE A 247 30.53 -6.51 -0.22
CA ILE A 247 31.28 -7.35 -1.16
C ILE A 247 32.20 -8.27 -0.34
N ILE A 248 31.91 -9.57 -0.32
CA ILE A 248 32.71 -10.54 0.45
C ILE A 248 33.99 -10.92 -0.31
N GLY A 249 33.97 -10.83 -1.64
CA GLY A 249 35.05 -11.30 -2.53
C GLY A 249 34.54 -12.38 -3.49
N SER A 250 35.35 -12.77 -4.47
CA SER A 250 35.05 -13.85 -5.44
C SER A 250 33.70 -13.73 -6.15
N GLY A 251 33.21 -12.51 -6.38
CA GLY A 251 31.91 -12.25 -7.02
C GLY A 251 30.70 -12.36 -6.10
N PHE A 252 30.88 -12.64 -4.81
CA PHE A 252 29.79 -12.68 -3.84
C PHE A 252 29.49 -11.29 -3.26
N LEU A 253 28.21 -10.94 -3.24
CA LEU A 253 27.67 -9.70 -2.69
C LEU A 253 26.48 -10.02 -1.77
N ILE A 254 26.50 -9.50 -0.55
CA ILE A 254 25.32 -9.40 0.30
C ILE A 254 24.75 -7.99 0.16
N TRP A 255 23.44 -7.87 0.01
CA TRP A 255 22.77 -6.58 -0.02
C TRP A 255 21.57 -6.57 0.92
N GLY A 256 21.25 -5.40 1.47
CA GLY A 256 20.12 -5.19 2.35
C GLY A 256 19.48 -3.84 2.08
N LYS A 257 18.15 -3.80 2.11
CA LYS A 257 17.34 -2.60 1.91
C LYS A 257 16.45 -2.39 3.12
N ALA A 258 16.43 -1.19 3.64
CA ALA A 258 15.54 -0.77 4.73
C ALA A 258 14.82 0.50 4.31
N ALA A 259 13.50 0.57 4.55
CA ALA A 259 12.70 1.75 4.25
C ALA A 259 11.84 2.13 5.44
N PHE A 260 11.74 3.43 5.69
CA PHE A 260 10.95 4.02 6.74
C PHE A 260 10.10 5.16 6.17
N SER A 261 8.86 5.32 6.63
CA SER A 261 8.03 6.46 6.25
C SER A 261 7.19 6.96 7.40
N LEU A 262 7.15 8.28 7.57
CA LEU A 262 6.30 8.99 8.50
C LEU A 262 5.26 9.75 7.69
N LEU A 263 4.00 9.31 7.74
CA LEU A 263 2.92 9.86 6.93
C LEU A 263 1.95 10.66 7.81
N PHE A 264 1.62 11.86 7.35
CA PHE A 264 0.53 12.66 7.89
C PHE A 264 -0.61 12.65 6.89
N GLY A 265 -1.80 12.25 7.35
CA GLY A 265 -2.95 12.07 6.46
C GLY A 265 -4.29 12.36 7.10
N LYS A 266 -5.32 12.20 6.27
CA LYS A 266 -6.72 12.37 6.62
C LYS A 266 -7.50 11.15 6.15
N PHE A 267 -8.40 10.71 7.02
CA PHE A 267 -9.39 9.68 6.72
C PHE A 267 -10.76 10.33 6.53
N ASP A 268 -11.49 9.86 5.53
CA ASP A 268 -12.89 10.16 5.31
C ASP A 268 -13.66 8.84 5.41
N ILE A 269 -14.27 8.62 6.57
CA ILE A 269 -15.02 7.39 6.88
C ILE A 269 -16.50 7.67 6.69
N SER A 270 -17.19 6.76 5.99
CA SER A 270 -18.65 6.77 5.87
C SER A 270 -19.20 5.37 6.12
N GLN A 271 -20.26 5.31 6.91
CA GLN A 271 -21.00 4.08 7.18
C GLN A 271 -22.46 4.32 6.81
N GLN A 272 -23.04 3.35 6.10
CA GLN A 272 -24.44 3.30 5.76
C GLN A 272 -24.96 1.91 6.12
N SER A 273 -26.09 1.85 6.82
CA SER A 273 -26.78 0.61 7.11
C SER A 273 -28.24 0.75 6.68
N GLU A 274 -28.79 -0.33 6.13
CA GLU A 274 -30.21 -0.40 5.85
C GLU A 274 -30.97 -0.79 7.13
N ALA A 275 -31.79 0.13 7.64
CA ALA A 275 -32.73 -0.16 8.72
C ALA A 275 -34.03 -0.74 8.13
N ILE A 276 -34.58 -1.79 8.76
CA ILE A 276 -35.88 -2.33 8.38
C ILE A 276 -36.94 -1.23 8.48
N ASN A 277 -37.79 -1.17 7.45
CA ASN A 277 -38.99 -0.35 7.35
C ASN A 277 -39.90 -0.52 8.59
N THR A 278 -39.63 0.20 9.67
CA THR A 278 -40.71 0.93 10.33
C THR A 278 -41.15 2.00 9.33
N THR A 279 -42.44 2.29 9.25
CA THR A 279 -43.16 3.10 8.23
C THR A 279 -42.64 4.54 8.00
N ARG A 280 -41.48 4.89 8.55
CA ARG A 280 -40.64 6.04 8.26
C ARG A 280 -39.22 5.51 8.04
N GLY A 281 -38.78 5.42 6.78
CA GLY A 281 -37.42 5.03 6.45
C GLY A 281 -36.42 6.00 7.08
N TYR A 282 -35.73 5.57 8.13
CA TYR A 282 -34.63 6.31 8.73
C TYR A 282 -33.33 5.76 8.13
N GLN A 283 -32.70 6.52 7.24
CA GLN A 283 -31.30 6.30 6.90
C GLN A 283 -30.43 6.93 7.99
N TYR A 284 -29.72 6.12 8.75
CA TYR A 284 -28.73 6.61 9.71
C TYR A 284 -27.43 6.92 8.97
N TYR A 285 -27.23 8.19 8.65
CA TYR A 285 -25.97 8.67 8.08
C TYR A 285 -25.05 9.14 9.20
N PHE A 286 -24.21 8.24 9.70
CA PHE A 286 -23.13 8.61 10.61
C PHE A 286 -21.91 9.03 9.79
N ARG A 287 -21.75 10.33 9.57
CA ARG A 287 -20.47 10.89 9.09
C ARG A 287 -19.65 11.30 10.30
N VAL A 288 -18.74 10.42 10.71
CA VAL A 288 -17.69 10.79 11.66
C VAL A 288 -16.62 11.54 10.88
N GLN A 289 -16.79 12.86 10.77
CA GLN A 289 -15.81 13.72 10.14
C GLN A 289 -14.80 14.15 11.21
N ASN A 290 -13.78 13.33 11.55
CA ASN A 290 -12.76 13.86 12.45
C ASN A 290 -11.38 13.19 12.54
N ARG A 291 -10.44 14.08 12.94
CA ARG A 291 -9.09 13.94 13.51
C ARG A 291 -7.93 13.55 12.59
N ARG A 292 -6.96 14.48 12.55
CA ARG A 292 -5.57 14.27 12.14
C ARG A 292 -4.95 13.19 13.04
N GLN A 293 -4.50 12.09 12.46
CA GLN A 293 -3.71 11.08 13.16
C GLN A 293 -2.37 10.90 12.41
N LEU A 294 -1.29 10.74 13.16
CA LEU A 294 0.04 10.44 12.62
C LEU A 294 0.14 8.92 12.45
N LEU A 295 0.39 8.45 11.21
CA LEU A 295 0.60 7.03 10.94
C LEU A 295 2.09 6.72 10.89
N HIS A 296 2.46 5.67 11.62
CA HIS A 296 3.78 5.08 11.57
C HIS A 296 3.71 3.79 10.75
N SER A 297 4.30 3.79 9.55
CA SER A 297 4.38 2.60 8.69
C SER A 297 5.81 2.08 8.72
N SER A 298 6.02 0.92 9.37
CA SER A 298 7.27 0.16 9.31
C SER A 298 7.07 -1.04 8.38
N THR A 299 7.78 -1.06 7.26
CA THR A 299 7.81 -2.22 6.36
C THR A 299 9.02 -3.07 6.76
N LYS A 300 8.79 -4.27 7.30
CA LYS A 300 9.86 -5.27 7.46
C LYS A 300 9.97 -6.04 6.14
N CYS A 301 11.09 -5.88 5.46
CA CYS A 301 11.48 -6.71 4.31
C CYS A 301 12.18 -7.97 4.82
#